data_AF-E6LL99-F1
#
_entry.id   AF-E6LL99-F1
#
_cell.length_a   1.000
_cell.length_b   1.000
_cell.length_c   1.000
_cell.angle_alpha   90.00
_cell.angle_beta   90.00
_cell.angle_gamma   90.00
#
_symmetry.space_group_name_H-M   'P 1'
#
loop_
_entity.id
_entity.type
_entity.pdbx_description
1 polymer ?
#
loop_
_entity_poly.entity_id
_entity_poly.type
_entity_poly.pdbx_seq_one_letter_code
_entity_poly.pdbx_strand_id
1 'polypeptide(L)'
;MILALLIAGKLLVRQGGDRPNREEKITGKQYFWRDKKEKNGYRLQQNLLDDHARILDKNNIRKATGSMSAMEEKFDRLVSDSFLKPGDVIGVSRRLYDHYGIYIGEGKVIHYADKTKDFGKDISIYETDLKGFIEGSKDYFVLHFPKEGGPPRKLRSSTNFTENPRERTGIFDFIFKAKYQLFSPEETIKRAKSRLGERAYNITRNNCEHFALWCKTGVSFSRQVDMALSI
;
A
#
# COMPACT_ATOMS: atom_id res chain seq x y z
N MET A 1 27.24 -11.46 -25.81
CA MET A 1 26.11 -10.57 -26.18
C MET A 1 24.78 -10.95 -25.51
N ILE A 2 24.37 -12.23 -25.47
CA ILE A 2 23.08 -12.64 -24.90
C ILE A 2 22.96 -12.36 -23.37
N LEU A 3 24.05 -12.52 -22.62
CA LEU A 3 24.08 -12.24 -21.17
C LEU A 3 23.93 -10.75 -20.84
N ALA A 4 24.44 -9.86 -21.70
CA ALA A 4 24.35 -8.40 -21.51
C ALA A 4 22.93 -7.85 -21.79
N LEU A 5 22.21 -8.45 -22.74
CA LEU A 5 20.79 -8.15 -23.01
C LEU A 5 19.87 -8.64 -21.87
N LEU A 6 20.19 -9.77 -21.23
CA LEU A 6 19.49 -10.25 -20.03
C LEU A 6 19.70 -9.35 -18.81
N ILE A 7 20.89 -8.78 -18.64
CA ILE A 7 21.20 -7.82 -17.56
C ILE A 7 20.53 -6.46 -17.83
N ALA A 8 20.57 -5.96 -19.06
CA ALA A 8 19.85 -4.74 -19.45
C ALA A 8 18.32 -4.90 -19.32
N GLY A 9 17.78 -6.09 -19.59
CA GLY A 9 16.38 -6.42 -19.35
C GLY A 9 16.00 -6.41 -17.86
N LYS A 10 16.90 -6.86 -16.96
CA LYS A 10 16.70 -6.82 -15.49
C LYS A 10 16.67 -5.40 -14.92
N LEU A 11 17.43 -4.47 -15.49
CA LEU A 11 17.43 -3.06 -15.10
C LEU A 11 16.19 -2.28 -15.58
N LEU A 12 15.43 -2.82 -16.53
CA LEU A 12 14.16 -2.27 -17.03
C LEU A 12 12.92 -2.91 -16.39
N VAL A 13 13.10 -3.82 -15.41
CA VAL A 13 11.98 -4.42 -14.68
C VAL A 13 11.33 -3.34 -13.82
N ARG A 14 10.19 -2.83 -14.31
CA ARG A 14 9.28 -1.99 -13.53
C ARG A 14 9.08 -2.64 -12.16
N GLN A 15 9.43 -1.92 -11.09
CA GLN A 15 9.18 -2.28 -9.68
C GLN A 15 7.66 -2.33 -9.40
N GLY A 16 6.93 -3.22 -10.08
CA GLY A 16 5.49 -3.36 -9.96
C GLY A 16 5.16 -3.97 -8.62
N GLY A 17 4.37 -3.26 -7.80
CA GLY A 17 3.87 -3.76 -6.52
C GLY A 17 2.80 -4.83 -6.72
N ASP A 18 1.63 -4.63 -6.12
CA ASP A 18 0.46 -5.46 -6.39
C ASP A 18 -0.11 -5.12 -7.78
N ARG A 19 0.14 -5.97 -8.76
CA ARG A 19 -0.31 -5.77 -10.15
C ARG A 19 -1.78 -6.16 -10.27
N PRO A 20 -2.52 -5.59 -11.25
CA PRO A 20 -3.84 -6.09 -11.64
C PRO A 20 -3.87 -7.61 -11.72
N ASN A 21 -4.83 -8.21 -11.02
CA ASN A 21 -4.97 -9.65 -10.96
C ASN A 21 -6.39 -10.04 -11.35
N ARG A 22 -6.49 -10.93 -12.34
CA ARG A 22 -7.69 -11.72 -12.58
C ARG A 22 -7.48 -13.08 -11.93
N GLU A 23 -8.42 -13.48 -11.07
CA GLU A 23 -8.40 -14.82 -10.48
C GLU A 23 -8.56 -15.86 -11.57
N GLU A 24 -7.60 -16.78 -11.61
CA GLU A 24 -7.47 -17.74 -12.68
C GLU A 24 -6.86 -19.03 -12.12
N LYS A 25 -7.46 -20.16 -12.48
CA LYS A 25 -6.94 -21.47 -12.10
C LYS A 25 -5.70 -21.78 -12.94
N ILE A 26 -4.58 -21.97 -12.27
CA ILE A 26 -3.31 -22.33 -12.90
C ILE A 26 -3.30 -23.84 -13.12
N THR A 27 -3.15 -24.23 -14.38
CA THR A 27 -3.09 -25.64 -14.83
C THR A 27 -1.77 -25.93 -15.54
N GLY A 28 -1.44 -27.21 -15.69
CA GLY A 28 -0.25 -27.66 -16.41
C GLY A 28 1.07 -27.47 -15.65
N LYS A 29 2.17 -27.89 -16.29
CA LYS A 29 3.52 -27.82 -15.70
C LYS A 29 4.03 -26.37 -15.62
N GLN A 30 4.53 -25.98 -14.45
CA GLN A 30 4.99 -24.61 -14.16
C GLN A 30 6.52 -24.56 -14.10
N TYR A 31 7.20 -24.77 -15.24
CA TYR A 31 8.66 -24.97 -15.29
C TYR A 31 9.48 -23.85 -14.64
N PHE A 32 9.04 -22.59 -14.80
CA PHE A 32 9.75 -21.39 -14.32
C PHE A 32 9.25 -20.86 -12.98
N TRP A 33 8.41 -21.59 -12.25
CA TRP A 33 7.89 -21.16 -10.95
C TRP A 33 8.39 -22.10 -9.85
N ARG A 34 8.73 -21.53 -8.69
CA ARG A 34 9.12 -22.28 -7.49
C ARG A 34 8.38 -21.77 -6.28
N ASP A 35 7.91 -22.71 -5.45
CA ASP A 35 7.31 -22.41 -4.15
C ASP A 35 8.39 -21.83 -3.22
N LYS A 36 8.08 -20.71 -2.58
CA LYS A 36 8.95 -19.99 -1.63
C LYS A 36 8.41 -20.04 -0.21
N LYS A 37 7.08 -20.00 -0.07
CA LYS A 37 6.36 -20.15 1.20
C LYS A 37 5.05 -20.89 0.94
N GLU A 38 4.62 -21.69 1.92
CA GLU A 38 3.31 -22.33 1.94
C GLU A 38 2.72 -22.25 3.34
N LYS A 39 1.46 -21.83 3.45
CA LYS A 39 0.74 -21.74 4.72
C LYS A 39 -0.77 -21.69 4.47
N ASN A 40 -1.55 -22.43 5.26
CA ASN A 40 -3.01 -22.46 5.18
C ASN A 40 -3.56 -22.72 3.75
N GLY A 41 -2.86 -23.55 2.98
CA GLY A 41 -3.19 -23.85 1.57
C GLY A 41 -2.85 -22.75 0.57
N TYR A 42 -2.34 -21.61 1.01
CA TYR A 42 -1.76 -20.60 0.11
C TYR A 42 -0.31 -20.93 -0.19
N ARG A 43 0.11 -20.64 -1.42
CA ARG A 43 1.50 -20.77 -1.88
C ARG A 43 2.00 -19.49 -2.50
N LEU A 44 3.12 -18.98 -2.00
CA LEU A 44 3.88 -17.91 -2.62
C LEU A 44 4.88 -18.53 -3.60
N GLN A 45 4.78 -18.17 -4.87
CA GLN A 45 5.65 -18.64 -5.93
C GLN A 45 6.47 -17.51 -6.52
N GLN A 46 7.75 -17.76 -6.78
CA GLN A 46 8.65 -16.84 -7.47
C GLN A 46 8.96 -17.35 -8.88
N ASN A 47 9.00 -16.43 -9.84
CA ASN A 47 9.47 -16.66 -11.20
C ASN A 47 11.00 -16.73 -11.20
N LEU A 48 11.57 -17.71 -11.90
CA LEU A 48 13.02 -17.90 -11.96
C LEU A 48 13.75 -16.91 -12.89
N LEU A 49 13.02 -16.13 -13.69
CA LEU A 49 13.58 -15.22 -14.70
C LEU A 49 13.73 -13.78 -14.20
N ASP A 50 12.91 -13.35 -13.23
CA ASP A 50 12.82 -11.98 -12.74
C ASP A 50 12.32 -11.90 -11.27
N ASP A 51 12.04 -10.70 -10.78
CA ASP A 51 11.48 -10.45 -9.43
C ASP A 51 9.97 -10.73 -9.33
N HIS A 52 9.36 -11.34 -10.35
CA HIS A 52 7.92 -11.56 -10.36
C HIS A 52 7.56 -12.71 -9.41
N ALA A 53 6.61 -12.46 -8.53
CA ALA A 53 5.97 -13.45 -7.68
C ALA A 53 4.45 -13.50 -7.89
N ARG A 54 3.86 -14.61 -7.47
CA ARG A 54 2.40 -14.80 -7.43
C ARG A 54 1.99 -15.58 -6.20
N ILE A 55 0.74 -15.39 -5.80
CA ILE A 55 0.12 -16.14 -4.70
C ILE A 55 -0.99 -17.02 -5.28
N LEU A 56 -0.93 -18.31 -5.00
CA LEU A 56 -1.98 -19.27 -5.33
C LEU A 56 -2.72 -19.70 -4.07
N ASP A 57 -4.01 -19.98 -4.16
CA ASP A 57 -4.77 -20.65 -3.11
C ASP A 57 -4.68 -22.19 -3.24
N LYS A 58 -5.40 -22.89 -2.35
CA LYS A 58 -5.45 -24.36 -2.28
C LYS A 58 -6.00 -25.03 -3.55
N ASN A 59 -6.74 -24.29 -4.37
CA ASN A 59 -7.35 -24.75 -5.61
C ASN A 59 -6.51 -24.38 -6.84
N ASN A 60 -5.30 -23.86 -6.63
CA ASN A 60 -4.41 -23.29 -7.65
C ASN A 60 -4.99 -22.06 -8.35
N ILE A 61 -5.89 -21.32 -7.70
CA ILE A 61 -6.39 -20.05 -8.21
C ILE A 61 -5.39 -18.96 -7.83
N ARG A 62 -4.94 -18.17 -8.83
CA ARG A 62 -4.04 -17.04 -8.60
C ARG A 62 -4.78 -15.90 -7.89
N LYS A 63 -4.40 -15.61 -6.65
CA LYS A 63 -5.00 -14.56 -5.80
C LYS A 63 -4.25 -13.23 -5.87
N ALA A 64 -2.97 -13.25 -6.21
CA ALA A 64 -2.19 -12.02 -6.39
C ALA A 64 -0.98 -12.27 -7.29
N THR A 65 -0.43 -11.17 -7.83
CA THR A 65 0.70 -11.18 -8.75
C THR A 65 1.44 -9.84 -8.66
N GLY A 66 2.76 -9.83 -8.60
CA GLY A 66 3.50 -8.60 -8.30
C GLY A 66 5.00 -8.80 -8.04
N SER A 67 5.70 -7.79 -7.53
CA SER A 67 7.08 -7.95 -7.06
C SER A 67 7.14 -8.93 -5.89
N MET A 68 8.29 -9.58 -5.71
CA MET A 68 8.50 -10.51 -4.59
C MET A 68 8.23 -9.82 -3.25
N SER A 69 8.75 -8.60 -3.06
CA SER A 69 8.54 -7.83 -1.83
C SER A 69 7.06 -7.56 -1.53
N ALA A 70 6.27 -7.18 -2.54
CA ALA A 70 4.83 -6.92 -2.37
C ALA A 70 4.06 -8.22 -2.11
N MET A 71 4.41 -9.30 -2.79
CA MET A 71 3.74 -10.59 -2.65
C MET A 71 4.08 -11.30 -1.34
N GLU A 72 5.27 -11.11 -0.77
CA GLU A 72 5.58 -11.60 0.57
C GLU A 72 4.67 -10.96 1.62
N GLU A 73 4.54 -9.63 1.62
CA GLU A 73 3.66 -8.92 2.56
C GLU A 73 2.18 -9.27 2.32
N LYS A 74 1.74 -9.33 1.05
CA LYS A 74 0.36 -9.71 0.74
C LYS A 74 0.08 -11.17 1.11
N PHE A 75 1.03 -12.08 0.95
CA PHE A 75 0.92 -13.47 1.39
C PHE A 75 0.70 -13.54 2.90
N ASP A 76 1.55 -12.87 3.68
CA ASP A 76 1.44 -12.87 5.14
C ASP A 76 0.07 -12.31 5.61
N ARG A 77 -0.51 -11.35 4.88
CA ARG A 77 -1.85 -10.82 5.14
C ARG A 77 -2.98 -11.78 4.75
N LEU A 78 -2.87 -12.45 3.59
CA LEU A 78 -3.90 -13.38 3.11
C LEU A 78 -4.00 -14.66 3.97
N VAL A 79 -2.90 -15.07 4.59
CA VAL A 79 -2.87 -16.26 5.47
C VAL A 79 -3.17 -15.95 6.95
N SER A 80 -3.33 -14.67 7.30
CA SER A 80 -3.66 -14.20 8.65
C SER A 80 -5.16 -14.04 8.82
N ASP A 81 -5.63 -14.02 10.07
CA ASP A 81 -7.06 -13.85 10.40
C ASP A 81 -7.62 -12.48 9.99
N SER A 82 -6.75 -11.49 9.84
CA SER A 82 -7.09 -10.15 9.36
C SER A 82 -6.08 -9.67 8.33
N PHE A 83 -6.60 -9.11 7.23
CA PHE A 83 -5.77 -8.46 6.22
C PHE A 83 -5.14 -7.16 6.75
N LEU A 84 -5.83 -6.46 7.65
CA LEU A 84 -5.37 -5.21 8.26
C LEU A 84 -4.67 -5.48 9.60
N LYS A 85 -3.59 -4.73 9.84
CA LYS A 85 -2.79 -4.78 11.06
C LYS A 85 -2.74 -3.37 11.68
N PRO A 86 -2.89 -3.21 13.01
CA PRO A 86 -2.77 -1.90 13.65
C PRO A 86 -1.49 -1.17 13.21
N GLY A 87 -1.57 0.14 12.98
CA GLY A 87 -0.48 0.97 12.48
C GLY A 87 -0.26 0.91 10.96
N ASP A 88 -1.11 0.19 10.22
CA ASP A 88 -1.13 0.27 8.76
C ASP A 88 -1.58 1.65 8.28
N VAL A 89 -0.89 2.15 7.25
CA VAL A 89 -1.44 3.22 6.41
C VAL A 89 -2.38 2.56 5.41
N ILE A 90 -3.66 2.90 5.49
CA ILE A 90 -4.69 2.39 4.60
C ILE A 90 -5.21 3.49 3.69
N GLY A 91 -5.78 3.10 2.56
CA GLY A 91 -6.48 4.02 1.71
C GLY A 91 -7.58 3.39 0.90
N VAL A 92 -8.43 4.24 0.35
CA VAL A 92 -9.55 3.85 -0.50
C VAL A 92 -9.65 4.81 -1.67
N SER A 93 -9.78 4.27 -2.87
CA SER A 93 -9.88 5.07 -4.08
C SER A 93 -11.28 5.68 -4.19
N ARG A 94 -11.35 7.00 -4.13
CA ARG A 94 -12.54 7.78 -4.49
C ARG A 94 -12.49 8.13 -5.98
N ARG A 95 -13.59 8.68 -6.50
CA ARG A 95 -13.72 9.04 -7.92
C ARG A 95 -12.52 9.86 -8.43
N LEU A 96 -12.09 10.87 -7.68
CA LEU A 96 -11.06 11.83 -8.12
C LEU A 96 -9.74 11.79 -7.32
N TYR A 97 -9.69 11.13 -6.17
CA TYR A 97 -8.49 11.07 -5.32
C TYR A 97 -8.46 9.77 -4.49
N ASP A 98 -7.34 9.46 -3.86
CA ASP A 98 -7.30 8.41 -2.84
C ASP A 98 -7.40 9.03 -1.45
N HIS A 99 -8.28 8.46 -0.62
CA HIS A 99 -8.43 8.89 0.75
C HIS A 99 -7.61 8.00 1.67
N TYR A 100 -6.77 8.60 2.53
CA TYR A 100 -5.84 7.87 3.39
C TYR A 100 -6.22 7.97 4.87
N GLY A 101 -5.79 6.98 5.66
CA GLY A 101 -5.97 6.94 7.10
C GLY A 101 -5.00 5.96 7.76
N ILE A 102 -4.97 5.98 9.09
CA ILE A 102 -4.21 5.05 9.92
C ILE A 102 -5.18 4.07 10.56
N TYR A 103 -5.05 2.78 10.25
CA TYR A 103 -5.81 1.74 10.93
C TYR A 103 -5.24 1.55 12.34
N ILE A 104 -6.09 1.66 13.37
CA ILE A 104 -5.66 1.61 14.78
C ILE A 104 -6.03 0.31 15.50
N GLY A 105 -6.58 -0.67 14.77
CA GLY A 105 -7.09 -1.93 15.33
C GLY A 105 -8.61 -1.92 15.50
N GLU A 106 -9.18 -3.11 15.75
CA GLU A 106 -10.61 -3.30 16.08
C GLU A 106 -11.59 -2.62 15.11
N GLY A 107 -11.25 -2.58 13.82
CA GLY A 107 -12.12 -1.95 12.83
C GLY A 107 -12.15 -0.42 12.90
N LYS A 108 -11.20 0.24 13.58
CA LYS A 108 -11.15 1.70 13.72
C LYS A 108 -10.03 2.33 12.88
N VAL A 109 -10.27 3.56 12.42
CA VAL A 109 -9.37 4.32 11.56
C VAL A 109 -9.32 5.78 12.01
N ILE A 110 -8.12 6.35 12.11
CA ILE A 110 -7.94 7.81 12.26
C ILE A 110 -7.60 8.39 10.89
N HIS A 111 -8.32 9.42 10.48
CA HIS A 111 -8.08 10.08 9.19
C HIS A 111 -8.37 11.58 9.24
N TYR A 112 -7.84 12.30 8.25
CA TYR A 112 -8.11 13.72 8.06
C TYR A 112 -9.24 13.86 7.03
N ALA A 113 -10.45 14.18 7.46
CA ALA A 113 -11.62 14.23 6.59
C ALA A 113 -12.64 15.26 7.05
N ASP A 114 -13.64 15.52 6.22
CA ASP A 114 -14.80 16.30 6.61
C ASP A 114 -15.74 15.46 7.48
N LYS A 115 -15.93 15.86 8.75
CA LYS A 115 -16.82 15.17 9.69
C LYS A 115 -18.28 15.17 9.23
N THR A 116 -18.70 16.23 8.57
CA THR A 116 -20.09 16.44 8.14
C THR A 116 -20.38 15.84 6.77
N LYS A 117 -19.33 15.42 6.04
CA LYS A 117 -19.39 15.05 4.61
C LYS A 117 -19.87 16.18 3.68
N ASP A 118 -20.13 17.37 4.22
CA ASP A 118 -20.41 18.58 3.48
C ASP A 118 -19.09 19.25 3.13
N PHE A 119 -18.54 18.95 1.95
CA PHE A 119 -17.26 19.48 1.43
C PHE A 119 -16.86 20.86 2.01
N GLY A 120 -15.99 20.85 3.03
CA GLY A 120 -15.28 22.04 3.50
C GLY A 120 -15.78 22.70 4.79
N LYS A 121 -16.81 22.18 5.47
CA LYS A 121 -17.36 22.88 6.66
C LYS A 121 -16.75 22.43 7.99
N ASP A 122 -16.34 21.17 8.13
CA ASP A 122 -15.78 20.62 9.38
C ASP A 122 -14.66 19.60 9.10
N ILE A 123 -13.63 20.05 8.37
CA ILE A 123 -12.47 19.20 8.09
C ILE A 123 -11.57 19.15 9.33
N SER A 124 -11.43 17.95 9.90
CA SER A 124 -10.56 17.70 11.04
C SER A 124 -9.98 16.29 11.03
N ILE A 125 -9.00 16.05 11.88
CA ILE A 125 -8.52 14.69 12.15
C ILE A 125 -9.42 14.05 13.21
N TYR A 126 -10.04 12.92 12.89
CA TYR A 126 -10.91 12.20 13.82
C TYR A 126 -10.89 10.68 13.60
N GLU A 127 -11.40 9.95 14.58
CA GLU A 127 -11.58 8.50 14.53
C GLU A 127 -12.94 8.13 13.93
N THR A 128 -12.95 7.13 13.06
CA THR A 128 -14.14 6.56 12.44
C THR A 128 -14.02 5.03 12.36
N ASP A 129 -15.14 4.34 12.15
CA ASP A 129 -15.11 2.91 11.86
C ASP A 129 -14.66 2.65 10.42
N LEU A 130 -14.06 1.49 10.18
CA LEU A 130 -13.55 1.06 8.88
C LEU A 130 -14.66 1.08 7.81
N LYS A 131 -15.88 0.69 8.18
CA LYS A 131 -17.05 0.78 7.29
C LYS A 131 -17.34 2.23 6.88
N GLY A 132 -17.26 3.15 7.83
CA GLY A 132 -17.41 4.59 7.61
C GLY A 132 -16.25 5.18 6.79
N PHE A 133 -15.03 4.67 6.97
CA PHE A 133 -13.87 5.04 6.16
C PHE A 133 -13.99 4.57 4.71
N ILE A 134 -14.43 3.33 4.47
CA ILE A 134 -14.48 2.72 3.13
C ILE A 134 -15.67 3.28 2.31
N GLU A 135 -16.76 3.70 2.96
CA GLU A 135 -17.94 4.33 2.33
C GLU A 135 -18.55 3.51 1.19
N GLY A 136 -18.68 2.19 1.40
CA GLY A 136 -19.29 1.29 0.42
C GLY A 136 -18.38 0.93 -0.77
N SER A 137 -17.13 1.38 -0.80
CA SER A 137 -16.14 0.85 -1.73
C SER A 137 -15.97 -0.66 -1.52
N LYS A 138 -15.90 -1.41 -2.62
CA LYS A 138 -15.68 -2.87 -2.59
C LYS A 138 -14.21 -3.24 -2.37
N ASP A 139 -13.33 -2.25 -2.36
CA ASP A 139 -11.88 -2.44 -2.24
C ASP A 139 -11.25 -1.29 -1.45
N TYR A 140 -10.20 -1.62 -0.72
CA TYR A 140 -9.28 -0.71 -0.07
C TYR A 140 -7.86 -1.23 -0.27
N PHE A 141 -6.86 -0.44 0.06
CA PHE A 141 -5.47 -0.84 -0.02
C PHE A 141 -4.71 -0.50 1.25
N VAL A 142 -3.63 -1.24 1.47
CA VAL A 142 -2.61 -0.95 2.48
C VAL A 142 -1.36 -0.46 1.76
N LEU A 143 -0.67 0.53 2.31
CA LEU A 143 0.65 0.90 1.83
C LEU A 143 1.71 -0.03 2.43
N HIS A 144 2.30 -0.86 1.57
CA HIS A 144 3.51 -1.62 1.86
C HIS A 144 4.73 -0.75 1.65
N PHE A 145 5.62 -0.69 2.64
CA PHE A 145 6.86 0.06 2.59
C PHE A 145 8.02 -0.93 2.42
N PRO A 146 8.66 -1.03 1.23
CA PRO A 146 9.72 -2.00 1.00
C PRO A 146 10.92 -1.76 1.93
N LYS A 147 11.51 -2.84 2.46
CA LYS A 147 12.69 -2.77 3.34
C LYS A 147 13.91 -2.13 2.69
N GLU A 148 14.04 -2.29 1.37
CA GLU A 148 15.12 -1.72 0.56
C GLU A 148 14.98 -0.20 0.36
N GLY A 149 13.83 0.37 0.75
CA GLY A 149 13.45 1.75 0.50
C GLY A 149 12.71 1.94 -0.82
N GLY A 150 12.55 3.19 -1.25
CA GLY A 150 11.75 3.55 -2.42
C GLY A 150 10.27 3.77 -2.10
N PRO A 151 9.45 4.08 -3.13
CA PRO A 151 8.07 4.46 -2.89
C PRO A 151 7.26 3.29 -2.33
N PRO A 152 6.28 3.56 -1.45
CA PRO A 152 5.37 2.53 -1.00
C PRO A 152 4.57 1.93 -2.16
N ARG A 153 4.09 0.71 -1.95
CA ARG A 153 3.28 -0.05 -2.90
C ARG A 153 1.91 -0.30 -2.31
N LYS A 154 0.87 0.00 -3.07
CA LYS A 154 -0.51 -0.33 -2.69
C LYS A 154 -0.70 -1.83 -2.77
N LEU A 155 -1.07 -2.47 -1.66
CA LEU A 155 -1.55 -3.85 -1.62
C LEU A 155 -3.07 -3.82 -1.48
N ARG A 156 -3.76 -4.25 -2.53
CA ARG A 156 -5.22 -4.27 -2.61
C ARG A 156 -5.79 -5.38 -1.74
N SER A 157 -6.89 -5.08 -1.05
CA SER A 157 -7.68 -6.05 -0.32
C SER A 157 -8.36 -7.04 -1.27
N SER A 158 -8.77 -6.57 -2.45
CA SER A 158 -9.29 -7.43 -3.50
C SER A 158 -8.20 -8.30 -4.12
N THR A 159 -8.57 -9.54 -4.42
CA THR A 159 -7.78 -10.49 -5.20
C THR A 159 -8.20 -10.54 -6.67
N ASN A 160 -9.24 -9.80 -7.06
CA ASN A 160 -9.71 -9.71 -8.44
C ASN A 160 -9.99 -8.25 -8.84
N PHE A 161 -9.09 -7.67 -9.64
CA PHE A 161 -9.19 -6.29 -10.11
C PHE A 161 -8.43 -6.12 -11.44
N THR A 162 -9.05 -5.39 -12.38
CA THR A 162 -8.52 -5.19 -13.74
C THR A 162 -7.56 -4.02 -13.86
N GLU A 163 -7.66 -3.07 -12.93
CA GLU A 163 -6.85 -1.86 -12.91
C GLU A 163 -6.41 -1.57 -11.47
N ASN A 164 -5.24 -0.97 -11.33
CA ASN A 164 -4.84 -0.34 -10.08
C ASN A 164 -5.02 1.18 -10.21
N PRO A 165 -6.24 1.72 -10.00
CA PRO A 165 -6.48 3.15 -10.00
C PRO A 165 -5.42 3.88 -9.18
N ARG A 166 -4.75 4.83 -9.84
CA ARG A 166 -3.68 5.63 -9.23
C ARG A 166 -2.62 4.73 -8.58
N GLU A 167 -2.04 3.78 -9.31
CA GLU A 167 -0.91 2.98 -8.80
C GLU A 167 0.19 3.89 -8.23
N ARG A 168 0.41 5.03 -8.89
CA ARG A 168 1.17 6.14 -8.32
C ARG A 168 0.48 6.64 -7.06
N THR A 169 1.21 6.56 -5.97
CA THR A 169 0.72 6.94 -4.65
C THR A 169 0.55 8.45 -4.49
N GLY A 170 1.03 9.24 -5.45
CA GLY A 170 0.94 10.69 -5.44
C GLY A 170 2.28 11.26 -5.02
N ILE A 171 2.31 11.94 -3.87
CA ILE A 171 3.55 12.55 -3.39
C ILE A 171 4.61 11.50 -2.99
N PHE A 172 4.19 10.31 -2.58
CA PHE A 172 5.13 9.29 -2.13
C PHE A 172 6.08 8.83 -3.24
N ASP A 173 5.69 8.92 -4.51
CA ASP A 173 6.59 8.60 -5.62
C ASP A 173 7.69 9.67 -5.81
N PHE A 174 7.43 10.91 -5.40
CA PHE A 174 8.34 12.04 -5.55
C PHE A 174 9.27 12.21 -4.34
N ILE A 175 8.74 12.12 -3.12
CA ILE A 175 9.52 12.32 -1.88
C ILE A 175 10.55 11.21 -1.66
N PHE A 176 10.25 9.97 -2.02
CA PHE A 176 11.00 8.81 -1.53
C PHE A 176 12.06 8.26 -2.50
N LYS A 177 12.81 9.14 -3.17
CA LYS A 177 14.09 8.75 -3.80
C LYS A 177 15.18 8.36 -2.78
N ALA A 178 14.97 8.60 -1.48
CA ALA A 178 15.89 8.28 -0.39
C ALA A 178 15.24 7.43 0.73
N LYS A 179 16.08 6.76 1.54
CA LYS A 179 15.68 5.95 2.71
C LYS A 179 14.93 6.81 3.73
N TYR A 180 13.80 6.33 4.22
CA TYR A 180 13.00 6.94 5.28
C TYR A 180 12.96 6.03 6.51
N GLN A 181 12.85 6.63 7.69
CA GLN A 181 12.62 5.88 8.92
C GLN A 181 11.15 5.42 8.95
N LEU A 182 10.93 4.16 9.29
CA LEU A 182 9.59 3.61 9.52
C LEU A 182 9.35 3.53 11.02
N PHE A 183 8.28 4.17 11.49
CA PHE A 183 7.85 4.02 12.87
C PHE A 183 7.14 2.68 13.09
N SER A 184 7.26 2.17 14.31
CA SER A 184 6.54 0.96 14.74
C SER A 184 5.03 1.16 14.64
N PRO A 185 4.22 0.09 14.65
CA PRO A 185 2.77 0.20 14.75
C PRO A 185 2.30 1.11 15.88
N GLU A 186 2.86 0.94 17.08
CA GLU A 186 2.48 1.65 18.30
C GLU A 186 2.79 3.14 18.16
N GLU A 187 3.98 3.48 17.68
CA GLU A 187 4.38 4.87 17.46
C GLU A 187 3.56 5.51 16.33
N THR A 188 3.26 4.78 15.25
CA THR A 188 2.39 5.26 14.17
C THR A 188 1.00 5.63 14.71
N ILE A 189 0.41 4.77 15.55
CA ILE A 189 -0.89 5.00 16.18
C ILE A 189 -0.83 6.15 17.17
N LYS A 190 0.21 6.22 18.00
CA LYS A 190 0.41 7.33 18.96
C LYS A 190 0.46 8.68 18.26
N ARG A 191 1.19 8.76 17.14
CA ARG A 191 1.28 9.95 16.29
C ARG A 191 -0.06 10.31 15.65
N ALA A 192 -0.82 9.32 15.18
CA ALA A 192 -2.16 9.56 14.67
C ALA A 192 -3.08 10.15 15.74
N LYS A 193 -3.06 9.58 16.95
CA LYS A 193 -3.83 10.06 18.11
C LYS A 193 -3.43 11.47 18.56
N SER A 194 -2.14 11.81 18.50
CA SER A 194 -1.64 13.12 18.96
C SER A 194 -2.12 14.31 18.10
N ARG A 195 -2.70 14.05 16.92
CA ARG A 195 -3.24 15.10 16.04
C ARG A 195 -4.77 15.07 15.95
N LEU A 196 -5.46 14.28 16.78
CA LEU A 196 -6.92 14.30 16.85
C LEU A 196 -7.43 15.72 17.11
N GLY A 197 -8.44 16.14 16.35
CA GLY A 197 -9.03 17.47 16.42
C GLY A 197 -8.30 18.56 15.64
N GLU A 198 -7.16 18.28 14.99
CA GLU A 198 -6.49 19.27 14.15
C GLU A 198 -7.38 19.67 12.96
N ARG A 199 -7.48 20.99 12.69
CA ARG A 199 -8.36 21.59 11.66
C ARG A 199 -7.58 22.39 10.58
N ALA A 200 -6.25 22.35 10.60
CA ALA A 200 -5.38 23.10 9.68
C ALA A 200 -5.34 22.51 8.24
N TYR A 201 -6.48 22.11 7.68
CA TYR A 201 -6.51 21.33 6.44
C TYR A 201 -6.06 22.17 5.27
N ASN A 202 -5.19 21.61 4.43
CA ASN A 202 -4.78 22.22 3.18
C ASN A 202 -4.74 21.16 2.07
N ILE A 203 -5.53 21.39 1.02
CA ILE A 203 -5.71 20.49 -0.13
C ILE A 203 -4.36 20.05 -0.72
N THR A 204 -3.35 20.93 -0.73
CA THR A 204 -2.05 20.67 -1.38
C THR A 204 -0.93 20.23 -0.44
N ARG A 205 -1.01 20.50 0.88
CA ARG A 205 0.12 20.29 1.81
C ARG A 205 -0.22 19.68 3.19
N ASN A 206 -1.48 19.72 3.63
CA ASN A 206 -1.92 19.16 4.92
C ASN A 206 -3.28 18.47 4.73
N ASN A 207 -3.27 17.42 3.91
CA ASN A 207 -4.43 16.60 3.61
C ASN A 207 -4.27 15.19 4.23
N CYS A 208 -5.20 14.28 3.96
CA CYS A 208 -5.18 12.92 4.49
C CYS A 208 -3.92 12.12 4.13
N GLU A 209 -3.39 12.31 2.92
CA GLU A 209 -2.16 11.68 2.44
C GLU A 209 -0.95 12.08 3.28
N HIS A 210 -0.78 13.39 3.47
CA HIS A 210 0.31 13.95 4.28
C HIS A 210 0.22 13.54 5.74
N PHE A 211 -0.98 13.57 6.31
CA PHE A 211 -1.20 13.14 7.68
C PHE A 211 -0.80 11.67 7.88
N ALA A 212 -1.28 10.76 7.03
CA ALA A 212 -1.00 9.33 7.16
C ALA A 212 0.51 9.05 6.98
N LEU A 213 1.15 9.75 6.05
CA LEU A 213 2.60 9.68 5.86
C LEU A 213 3.38 10.13 7.08
N TRP A 214 3.08 11.33 7.57
CA TRP A 214 3.75 11.86 8.74
C TRP A 214 3.61 10.92 9.93
N CYS A 215 2.46 10.28 10.11
CA CYS A 215 2.28 9.27 11.16
C CYS A 215 3.27 8.11 11.00
N LYS A 216 3.45 7.58 9.79
CA LYS A 216 4.26 6.38 9.56
C LYS A 216 5.77 6.64 9.43
N THR A 217 6.17 7.79 8.92
CA THR A 217 7.56 8.05 8.51
C THR A 217 8.19 9.28 9.17
N GLY A 218 7.38 10.14 9.81
CA GLY A 218 7.87 11.41 10.37
C GLY A 218 8.06 12.51 9.34
N VAL A 219 7.89 12.20 8.07
CA VAL A 219 8.05 13.15 6.97
C VAL A 219 6.91 14.16 6.97
N SER A 220 7.27 15.45 7.03
CA SER A 220 6.37 16.58 6.81
C SER A 220 6.77 17.36 5.55
N PHE A 221 5.80 17.72 4.72
CA PHE A 221 5.98 18.31 3.38
C PHE A 221 6.90 19.54 3.33
N SER A 222 6.74 20.49 4.25
CA SER A 222 7.46 21.78 4.20
C SER A 222 8.99 21.59 4.16
N ARG A 223 9.54 20.73 5.02
CA ARG A 223 10.99 20.53 5.14
C ARG A 223 11.65 19.84 3.95
N GLN A 224 10.93 19.01 3.20
CA GLN A 224 11.54 18.15 2.18
C GLN A 224 11.30 18.63 0.77
N VAL A 225 10.21 19.35 0.51
CA VAL A 225 10.06 20.09 -0.75
C VAL A 225 11.08 21.21 -0.83
N ASP A 226 11.36 21.89 0.28
CA ASP A 226 12.47 22.86 0.33
C ASP A 226 13.81 22.17 0.03
N MET A 227 14.06 20.97 0.56
CA MET A 227 15.28 20.20 0.32
C MET A 227 15.39 19.61 -1.10
N ALA A 228 14.28 19.21 -1.73
CA ALA A 228 14.26 18.64 -3.09
C ALA A 228 14.24 19.71 -4.20
N LEU A 229 13.81 20.94 -3.89
CA LEU A 229 13.89 22.11 -4.77
C LEU A 229 15.21 22.89 -4.61
N SER A 230 16.06 22.52 -3.66
CA SER A 230 17.38 23.12 -3.43
C SER A 230 18.55 22.23 -3.84
N ILE A 231 18.28 21.17 -4.62
CA ILE A 231 19.26 20.35 -5.36
C ILE A 231 19.01 20.60 -6.85
#